data_AF-A0A2D6FIV2-F1
#
_entry.id   AF-A0A2D6FIV2-F1
#
_cell.length_a   1.000
_cell.length_b   1.000
_cell.length_c   1.000
_cell.angle_alpha   90.00
_cell.angle_beta   90.00
_cell.angle_gamma   90.00
#
_symmetry.space_group_name_H-M   'P 1'
#
loop_
_entity.id
_entity.type
_entity.pdbx_description
1 polymer ?
#
loop_
_entity_poly.entity_id
_entity_poly.type
_entity_poly.pdbx_seq_one_letter_code
_entity_poly.pdbx_strand_id
1 'polypeptide(L)'
;MRSVIALFLLMTMTSCGLMKSLRDSAYVKQQRKLNLDPYHVQSCGPEAIQKAFLNFNIFIKLEDLSYVMQSAPSCANLLRDTLAVLDAEARKITFPSEIKSILKKNGFTITSVKNLEELDKNQDTAIILVKQKGAIHYHWACFPIDKDIETFFGKDTVVKEIYLIKK
;
A
#
# COMPACT_ATOMS: atom_id res chain seq x y z
N MET A 1 -7.72 26.88 -34.14
CA MET A 1 -6.84 25.70 -34.36
C MET A 1 -5.47 25.75 -33.67
N ARG A 2 -5.04 26.87 -33.04
CA ARG A 2 -3.75 26.93 -32.33
C ARG A 2 -3.81 26.53 -30.84
N SER A 3 -5.01 26.53 -30.24
CA SER A 3 -5.18 26.27 -28.79
C SER A 3 -5.33 24.79 -28.41
N VAL A 4 -5.56 23.88 -29.37
CA VAL A 4 -5.68 22.42 -29.10
C VAL A 4 -4.31 21.74 -29.05
N ILE A 5 -3.29 22.32 -29.69
CA ILE A 5 -1.93 21.79 -29.73
C ILE A 5 -1.21 21.95 -28.37
N ALA A 6 -1.56 22.99 -27.59
CA ALA A 6 -0.96 23.22 -26.27
C ALA A 6 -1.38 22.18 -25.22
N LEU A 7 -2.59 21.60 -25.33
CA LEU A 7 -3.07 20.60 -24.37
C LEU A 7 -2.43 19.21 -24.61
N PHE A 8 -2.04 18.91 -25.85
CA PHE A 8 -1.35 17.66 -26.20
C PHE A 8 0.15 17.68 -25.83
N LEU A 9 0.78 18.86 -25.81
CA LEU A 9 2.17 19.01 -25.41
C LEU A 9 2.40 18.93 -23.88
N LEU A 10 1.41 19.30 -23.07
CA LEU A 10 1.48 19.21 -21.60
C LEU A 10 1.37 17.77 -21.04
N MET A 11 0.95 16.80 -21.85
CA MET A 11 0.89 15.37 -21.48
C MET A 11 2.24 14.64 -21.64
N THR A 12 3.26 15.28 -22.22
CA THR A 12 4.52 14.59 -22.58
C THR A 12 5.62 14.66 -21.52
N MET A 13 5.41 15.41 -20.42
CA MET A 13 6.47 15.66 -19.42
C MET A 13 6.20 15.03 -18.04
N THR A 14 5.08 14.32 -17.84
CA THR A 14 4.74 13.72 -16.54
C THR A 14 4.61 12.19 -16.55
N SER A 15 4.70 11.51 -17.71
CA SER A 15 4.59 10.05 -17.79
C SER A 15 5.92 9.32 -17.53
N CYS A 16 6.62 9.69 -16.46
CA CYS A 16 7.80 8.96 -15.98
C CYS A 16 7.48 7.48 -15.69
N GLY A 17 6.23 7.20 -15.29
CA GLY A 17 5.72 5.85 -15.03
C GLY A 17 5.83 4.91 -16.24
N LEU A 18 5.36 5.35 -17.40
CA LEU A 18 5.43 4.58 -18.65
C LEU A 18 6.89 4.31 -19.07
N MET A 19 7.73 5.35 -19.04
CA MET A 19 9.15 5.22 -19.40
C MET A 19 9.91 4.29 -18.45
N LYS A 20 9.63 4.37 -17.14
CA LYS A 20 10.21 3.47 -16.12
C LYS A 20 9.72 2.03 -16.34
N SER A 21 8.45 1.83 -16.69
CA SER A 21 7.93 0.51 -17.02
C SER A 21 8.56 -0.10 -18.27
N LEU A 22 8.92 0.71 -19.29
CA LEU A 22 9.64 0.22 -20.47
C LEU A 22 11.06 -0.26 -20.11
N ARG A 23 11.67 0.37 -19.11
CA ARG A 23 13.00 0.02 -18.58
C ARG A 23 12.98 -1.12 -17.56
N ASP A 24 11.82 -1.68 -17.23
CA ASP A 24 11.72 -2.84 -16.35
C ASP A 24 12.55 -4.01 -16.88
N SER A 25 13.16 -4.77 -15.96
CA SER A 25 13.88 -6.00 -16.29
C SER A 25 12.95 -7.05 -16.90
N ALA A 26 13.53 -8.03 -17.61
CA ALA A 26 12.76 -9.13 -18.19
C ALA A 26 11.97 -9.89 -17.12
N TYR A 27 12.55 -10.07 -15.93
CA TYR A 27 11.88 -10.67 -14.78
C TYR A 27 10.62 -9.90 -14.36
N VAL A 28 10.73 -8.58 -14.16
CA VAL A 28 9.58 -7.75 -13.76
C VAL A 28 8.49 -7.78 -14.82
N LYS A 29 8.85 -7.73 -16.10
CA LYS A 29 7.91 -7.84 -17.22
C LYS A 29 7.21 -9.20 -17.25
N GLN A 30 7.91 -10.28 -16.92
CA GLN A 30 7.33 -11.63 -16.85
C GLN A 30 6.34 -11.75 -15.69
N GLN A 31 6.68 -11.25 -14.51
CA GLN A 31 5.79 -11.28 -13.33
C GLN A 31 4.50 -10.50 -13.58
N ARG A 32 4.58 -9.35 -14.25
CA ARG A 32 3.39 -8.55 -14.59
C ARG A 32 2.44 -9.23 -15.56
N LYS A 33 2.93 -10.11 -16.44
CA LYS A 33 2.05 -10.95 -17.28
C LYS A 33 1.22 -11.94 -16.45
N LEU A 34 1.65 -12.22 -15.22
CA LEU A 34 0.93 -13.03 -14.24
C LEU A 34 0.09 -12.18 -13.26
N ASN A 35 -0.07 -10.88 -13.52
CA ASN A 35 -0.69 -9.90 -12.63
C ASN A 35 0.02 -9.76 -11.26
N LEU A 36 1.33 -10.01 -11.23
CA LEU A 36 2.18 -9.82 -10.05
C LEU A 36 3.17 -8.69 -10.29
N ASP A 37 3.32 -7.81 -9.30
CA ASP A 37 4.30 -6.74 -9.30
C ASP A 37 5.37 -6.97 -8.22
N PRO A 38 6.62 -7.27 -8.61
CA PRO A 38 7.72 -7.42 -7.65
C PRO A 38 7.97 -6.17 -6.80
N TYR A 39 7.64 -4.97 -7.30
CA TYR A 39 7.81 -3.76 -6.49
C TYR A 39 6.77 -3.66 -5.36
N HIS A 40 5.63 -4.34 -5.45
CA HIS A 40 4.66 -4.41 -4.36
C HIS A 40 5.17 -5.27 -3.19
N VAL A 41 6.07 -6.23 -3.44
CA VAL A 41 6.62 -7.11 -2.37
C VAL A 41 7.29 -6.31 -1.26
N GLN A 42 8.08 -5.29 -1.61
CA GLN A 42 8.79 -4.44 -0.65
C GLN A 42 8.03 -3.15 -0.32
N SER A 43 6.70 -3.21 -0.36
CA SER A 43 5.87 -2.05 -0.02
C SER A 43 5.43 -2.09 1.44
N CYS A 44 5.10 -0.92 1.98
CA CYS A 44 4.71 -0.76 3.38
C CYS A 44 3.47 -1.58 3.78
N GLY A 45 2.57 -1.91 2.85
CA GLY A 45 1.36 -2.68 3.14
C GLY A 45 1.65 -4.12 3.56
N PRO A 46 2.27 -4.95 2.69
CA PRO A 46 2.75 -6.28 3.06
C PRO A 46 3.65 -6.28 4.29
N GLU A 47 4.56 -5.30 4.41
CA GLU A 47 5.45 -5.22 5.58
C GLU A 47 4.68 -5.00 6.88
N ALA A 48 3.71 -4.08 6.90
CA ALA A 48 2.87 -3.83 8.07
C ALA A 48 2.05 -5.08 8.46
N ILE A 49 1.51 -5.81 7.48
CA ILE A 49 0.78 -7.06 7.74
C ILE A 49 1.70 -8.16 8.24
N GLN A 50 2.91 -8.29 7.68
CA GLN A 50 3.89 -9.26 8.14
C GLN A 50 4.28 -8.99 9.60
N LYS A 51 4.54 -7.74 9.96
CA LYS A 51 4.81 -7.32 11.35
C LYS A 51 3.65 -7.69 12.28
N ALA A 52 2.42 -7.39 11.89
CA ALA A 52 1.24 -7.78 12.65
C ALA A 52 1.15 -9.29 12.84
N PHE A 53 1.34 -10.08 11.78
CA PHE A 53 1.31 -11.54 11.86
C PHE A 53 2.40 -12.09 12.78
N LEU A 54 3.61 -11.52 12.73
CA LEU A 54 4.68 -11.89 13.66
C LEU A 54 4.28 -11.64 15.12
N ASN A 55 3.54 -10.56 15.42
CA ASN A 55 3.03 -10.30 16.76
C ASN A 55 2.05 -11.39 17.26
N PHE A 56 1.40 -12.11 16.34
CA PHE A 56 0.55 -13.27 16.62
C PHE A 56 1.28 -14.62 16.44
N ASN A 57 2.61 -14.63 16.35
CA ASN A 57 3.43 -15.82 16.08
C ASN A 57 3.08 -16.54 14.76
N ILE A 58 2.63 -15.79 13.74
CA ILE A 58 2.31 -16.29 12.40
C ILE A 58 3.45 -15.87 11.46
N PHE A 59 4.10 -16.85 10.84
CA PHE A 59 5.24 -16.63 9.94
C PHE A 59 4.80 -16.83 8.50
N ILE A 60 4.74 -15.73 7.74
CA ILE A 60 4.44 -15.73 6.30
C ILE A 60 5.53 -14.94 5.59
N LYS A 61 6.03 -15.46 4.47
CA LYS A 61 7.01 -14.74 3.65
C LYS A 61 6.36 -13.51 3.04
N LEU A 62 7.12 -12.42 2.99
CA LEU A 62 6.64 -11.14 2.46
C LEU A 62 6.19 -11.25 0.98
N GLU A 63 6.89 -12.06 0.21
CA GLU A 63 6.57 -12.36 -1.19
C GLU A 63 5.22 -13.07 -1.33
N ASP A 64 5.00 -14.15 -0.58
CA ASP A 64 3.73 -14.89 -0.58
C ASP A 64 2.56 -13.98 -0.18
N LEU A 65 2.78 -13.16 0.85
CA LEU A 65 1.81 -12.19 1.33
C LEU A 65 1.44 -11.17 0.24
N SER A 66 2.44 -10.54 -0.36
CA SER A 66 2.27 -9.56 -1.44
C SER A 66 1.55 -10.15 -2.64
N TYR A 67 1.89 -11.36 -3.07
CA TYR A 67 1.24 -11.99 -4.22
C TYR A 67 -0.20 -12.39 -3.92
N VAL A 68 -0.50 -12.86 -2.70
CA VAL A 68 -1.89 -13.13 -2.30
C VAL A 68 -2.70 -11.85 -2.27
N MET A 69 -2.14 -10.74 -1.80
CA MET A 69 -2.81 -9.44 -1.78
C MET A 69 -3.15 -8.95 -3.20
N GLN A 70 -2.18 -9.05 -4.11
CA GLN A 70 -2.38 -8.70 -5.53
C GLN A 70 -3.34 -9.66 -6.25
N SER A 71 -3.43 -10.91 -5.82
CA SER A 71 -4.35 -11.89 -6.40
C SER A 71 -5.78 -11.77 -5.85
N ALA A 72 -6.02 -10.91 -4.85
CA ALA A 72 -7.35 -10.73 -4.29
C ALA A 72 -8.29 -10.08 -5.33
N PRO A 73 -9.51 -10.60 -5.53
CA PRO A 73 -10.46 -10.07 -6.50
C PRO A 73 -10.90 -8.66 -6.06
N SER A 74 -10.20 -7.66 -6.57
CA SER A 74 -10.45 -6.26 -6.27
C SER A 74 -10.04 -5.39 -7.46
N CYS A 75 -10.65 -4.21 -7.57
CA CYS A 75 -10.25 -3.22 -8.56
C CYS A 75 -8.85 -2.62 -8.27
N ALA A 76 -8.15 -3.08 -7.22
CA ALA A 76 -6.86 -2.58 -6.77
C ALA A 76 -5.80 -2.66 -7.88
N ASN A 77 -5.69 -3.79 -8.57
CA ASN A 77 -4.68 -3.96 -9.63
C ASN A 77 -4.91 -2.98 -10.79
N LEU A 78 -6.17 -2.82 -11.21
CA LEU A 78 -6.52 -1.89 -12.29
C LEU A 78 -6.20 -0.44 -11.89
N LEU A 79 -6.54 -0.04 -10.68
CA LEU A 79 -6.23 1.29 -10.15
C LEU A 79 -4.71 1.49 -10.04
N ARG A 80 -3.98 0.48 -9.54
CA ARG A 80 -2.54 0.50 -9.43
C ARG A 80 -1.87 0.67 -10.78
N ASP A 81 -2.26 -0.10 -11.79
CA ASP A 81 -1.72 -0.01 -13.15
C ASP A 81 -2.03 1.36 -13.78
N THR A 82 -3.25 1.88 -13.57
CA THR A 82 -3.63 3.21 -14.08
C THR A 82 -2.77 4.31 -13.45
N LEU A 83 -2.60 4.27 -12.13
CA LEU A 83 -1.76 5.23 -11.42
C LEU A 83 -0.28 5.06 -11.78
N ALA A 84 0.18 3.82 -12.03
CA ALA A 84 1.55 3.50 -12.40
C ALA A 84 2.01 4.12 -13.73
N VAL A 85 1.07 4.44 -14.62
CA VAL A 85 1.37 5.18 -15.85
C VAL A 85 1.83 6.61 -15.54
N LEU A 86 1.24 7.23 -14.51
CA LEU A 86 1.53 8.60 -14.09
C LEU A 86 2.71 8.63 -13.12
N ASP A 87 2.73 7.73 -12.14
CA ASP A 87 3.77 7.63 -11.12
C ASP A 87 4.15 6.17 -10.90
N ALA A 88 5.38 5.80 -11.25
CA ALA A 88 5.88 4.45 -11.07
C ALA A 88 5.83 3.95 -9.62
N GLU A 89 5.85 4.85 -8.62
CA GLU A 89 5.75 4.49 -7.22
C GLU A 89 4.35 3.99 -6.85
N ALA A 90 3.33 4.29 -7.66
CA ALA A 90 1.99 3.76 -7.47
C ALA A 90 1.95 2.23 -7.51
N ARG A 91 2.93 1.58 -8.18
CA ARG A 91 3.11 0.11 -8.19
C ARG A 91 3.33 -0.50 -6.81
N LYS A 92 3.69 0.32 -5.83
CA LYS A 92 3.91 -0.08 -4.43
C LYS A 92 2.67 0.16 -3.56
N ILE A 93 1.58 0.66 -4.12
CA ILE A 93 0.38 0.94 -3.33
C ILE A 93 -0.32 -0.35 -2.95
N THR A 94 -0.57 -0.49 -1.65
CA THR A 94 -1.48 -1.47 -1.09
C THR A 94 -2.75 -0.77 -0.65
N PHE A 95 -3.90 -1.25 -1.09
CA PHE A 95 -5.19 -0.62 -0.81
C PHE A 95 -5.82 -1.16 0.48
N PRO A 96 -6.65 -0.33 1.15
CA PRO A 96 -7.45 -0.75 2.32
C PRO A 96 -8.20 -2.08 2.14
N SER A 97 -8.76 -2.33 0.96
CA SER A 97 -9.48 -3.56 0.65
C SER A 97 -8.58 -4.80 0.66
N GLU A 98 -7.33 -4.67 0.20
CA GLU A 98 -6.35 -5.76 0.19
C GLU A 98 -5.91 -6.09 1.61
N ILE A 99 -5.65 -5.05 2.43
CA ILE A 99 -5.36 -5.18 3.87
C ILE A 99 -6.50 -5.91 4.59
N LYS A 100 -7.76 -5.47 4.40
CA LYS A 100 -8.92 -6.10 5.03
C LYS A 100 -9.12 -7.54 4.53
N SER A 101 -8.92 -7.79 3.24
CA SER A 101 -9.06 -9.12 2.65
C SER A 101 -8.06 -10.11 3.25
N ILE A 102 -6.78 -9.73 3.35
CA ILE A 102 -5.75 -10.63 3.86
C ILE A 102 -5.92 -10.93 5.36
N LEU A 103 -6.28 -9.91 6.16
CA LEU A 103 -6.56 -10.09 7.59
C LEU A 103 -7.74 -11.05 7.79
N LYS A 104 -8.86 -10.83 7.09
CA LYS A 104 -10.04 -11.71 7.17
C LYS A 104 -9.74 -13.13 6.69
N LYS A 105 -8.99 -13.29 5.61
CA LYS A 105 -8.57 -14.59 5.08
C LYS A 105 -7.77 -15.41 6.09
N ASN A 106 -7.04 -14.73 6.99
CA ASN A 106 -6.26 -15.35 8.06
C ASN A 106 -7.01 -15.43 9.40
N GLY A 107 -8.34 -15.26 9.39
CA GLY A 107 -9.20 -15.46 10.56
C GLY A 107 -9.25 -14.29 11.53
N PHE A 108 -8.74 -13.11 11.16
CA PHE A 108 -8.81 -11.94 12.02
C PHE A 108 -10.14 -11.22 11.91
N THR A 109 -10.65 -10.81 13.07
CA THR A 109 -11.67 -9.77 13.19
C THR A 109 -11.01 -8.39 13.07
N ILE A 110 -11.72 -7.45 12.45
CA ILE A 110 -11.20 -6.10 12.18
C ILE A 110 -12.21 -5.09 12.74
N THR A 111 -11.76 -4.26 13.66
CA THR A 111 -12.53 -3.15 14.23
C THR A 111 -11.87 -1.84 13.84
N SER A 112 -12.65 -0.91 13.29
CA SER A 112 -12.14 0.44 13.00
C SER A 112 -12.15 1.27 14.28
N VAL A 113 -11.01 1.88 14.59
CA VAL A 113 -10.82 2.75 15.75
C VAL A 113 -10.62 4.18 15.25
N LYS A 114 -11.04 5.19 16.02
CA LYS A 114 -10.98 6.58 15.57
C LYS A 114 -9.60 7.20 15.80
N ASN A 115 -8.99 6.93 16.94
CA ASN A 115 -7.74 7.57 17.36
C ASN A 115 -6.75 6.55 17.93
N LEU A 116 -5.46 6.87 17.92
CA LEU A 116 -4.40 5.95 18.36
C LEU A 116 -4.36 5.79 19.88
N GLU A 117 -4.84 6.79 20.61
CA GLU A 117 -4.91 6.80 22.08
C GLU A 117 -5.91 5.77 22.63
N GLU A 118 -6.79 5.26 21.79
CA GLU A 118 -7.72 4.16 22.14
C GLU A 118 -7.05 2.78 22.11
N LEU A 119 -5.80 2.69 21.63
CA LEU A 119 -5.04 1.43 21.54
C LEU A 119 -4.14 1.23 22.77
N ASP A 120 -4.19 0.05 23.38
CA ASP A 120 -3.24 -0.35 24.42
C ASP A 120 -1.98 -0.96 23.78
N LYS A 121 -0.84 -0.27 23.89
CA LYS A 121 0.46 -0.72 23.35
C LYS A 121 0.94 -2.09 23.82
N ASN A 122 0.40 -2.61 24.94
CA ASN A 122 0.80 -3.90 25.49
C ASN A 122 -0.14 -5.04 25.07
N GLN A 123 -1.32 -4.73 24.52
CA GLN A 123 -2.38 -5.72 24.27
C GLN A 123 -2.85 -5.68 22.81
N ASP A 124 -2.92 -4.51 22.22
CA ASP A 124 -3.53 -4.30 20.93
C ASP A 124 -2.52 -4.37 19.79
N THR A 125 -2.93 -4.99 18.69
CA THR A 125 -2.23 -4.92 17.41
C THR A 125 -3.12 -4.20 16.42
N ALA A 126 -2.59 -3.21 15.71
CA ALA A 126 -3.36 -2.49 14.71
C ALA A 126 -2.56 -2.23 13.42
N ILE A 127 -3.28 -2.15 12.31
CA ILE A 127 -2.75 -1.68 11.02
C ILE A 127 -3.27 -0.27 10.78
N ILE A 128 -2.37 0.67 10.54
CA ILE A 128 -2.69 2.10 10.48
C ILE A 128 -2.28 2.66 9.12
N LEU A 129 -3.21 3.37 8.48
CA LEU A 129 -2.95 4.14 7.28
C LEU A 129 -2.67 5.59 7.66
N VAL A 130 -1.48 6.07 7.33
CA VAL A 130 -1.15 7.50 7.41
C VAL A 130 -0.93 8.09 6.03
N LYS A 131 -1.16 9.39 5.92
CA LYS A 131 -1.05 10.14 4.67
C LYS A 131 -0.34 11.47 4.94
N GLN A 132 0.50 11.91 4.01
CA GLN A 132 1.01 13.28 4.02
C GLN A 132 -0.07 14.28 3.56
N LYS A 133 -0.29 15.33 4.35
CA LYS A 133 -1.24 16.41 4.07
C LYS A 133 -0.90 17.07 2.73
N GLY A 134 -1.90 17.20 1.85
CA GLY A 134 -1.74 17.82 0.53
C GLY A 134 -1.02 16.98 -0.53
N ALA A 135 -0.55 15.76 -0.21
CA ALA A 135 0.11 14.87 -1.16
C ALA A 135 -0.70 13.59 -1.42
N ILE A 136 -0.24 12.75 -2.34
CA ILE A 136 -0.79 11.40 -2.58
C ILE A 136 0.12 10.30 -2.00
N HIS A 137 1.00 10.67 -1.06
CA HIS A 137 1.87 9.73 -0.36
C HIS A 137 1.14 9.14 0.85
N TYR A 138 1.09 7.81 0.87
CA TYR A 138 0.47 7.02 1.91
C TYR A 138 1.50 6.04 2.48
N HIS A 139 1.32 5.67 3.74
CA HIS A 139 2.15 4.68 4.41
C HIS A 139 1.29 3.83 5.33
N TRP A 140 1.53 2.52 5.28
CA TRP A 140 0.95 1.56 6.22
C TRP A 140 1.97 1.28 7.33
N ALA A 141 1.51 1.37 8.58
CA ALA A 141 2.29 1.07 9.76
C ALA A 141 1.58 0.01 10.61
N CYS A 142 2.36 -0.74 11.41
CA CYS A 142 1.87 -1.72 12.36
C CYS A 142 2.10 -1.25 13.79
N PHE A 143 1.04 -1.02 14.55
CA PHE A 143 1.11 -0.76 15.98
C PHE A 143 1.11 -2.07 16.77
N PRO A 144 1.91 -2.20 17.85
CA PRO A 144 2.80 -1.19 18.43
C PRO A 144 4.25 -1.28 17.92
N ILE A 145 4.51 -2.07 16.86
CA ILE A 145 5.85 -2.39 16.38
C ILE A 145 6.54 -1.17 15.76
N ASP A 146 5.83 -0.45 14.89
CA ASP A 146 6.29 0.76 14.26
C ASP A 146 6.14 1.95 15.21
N LYS A 147 7.20 2.75 15.31
CA LYS A 147 7.27 3.94 16.16
C LYS A 147 6.89 5.19 15.38
N ASP A 148 6.57 6.25 16.11
CA ASP A 148 6.39 7.61 15.58
C ASP A 148 5.32 7.72 14.47
N ILE A 149 4.32 6.83 14.47
CA ILE A 149 3.27 6.73 13.44
C ILE A 149 2.57 8.08 13.21
N GLU A 150 2.30 8.83 14.28
CA GLU A 150 1.65 10.16 14.23
C GLU A 150 2.53 11.25 13.61
N THR A 151 3.83 11.00 13.47
CA THR A 151 4.80 11.96 12.95
C THR A 151 5.61 11.40 11.78
N PHE A 152 5.13 10.34 11.12
CA PHE A 152 5.81 9.67 10.01
C PHE A 152 6.19 10.63 8.87
N PHE A 153 5.32 11.58 8.53
CA PHE A 153 5.56 12.69 7.59
C PHE A 153 5.76 14.03 8.32
N GLY A 154 6.29 13.99 9.54
CA GLY A 154 6.41 15.15 10.43
C GLY A 154 5.04 15.75 10.78
N LYS A 155 4.98 17.08 10.84
CA LYS A 155 3.75 17.85 11.16
C LYS A 155 2.62 17.68 10.13
N ASP A 156 2.93 17.14 8.95
CA ASP A 156 1.98 16.95 7.86
C ASP A 156 1.38 15.54 7.86
N THR A 157 1.66 14.73 8.88
CA THR A 157 1.07 13.39 9.01
C THR A 157 -0.41 13.50 9.36
N VAL A 158 -1.23 12.74 8.63
CA VAL A 158 -2.65 12.61 8.88
C VAL A 158 -2.98 11.12 8.98
N VAL A 159 -3.46 10.68 10.13
CA VAL A 159 -4.02 9.33 10.30
C VAL A 159 -5.34 9.25 9.55
N LYS A 160 -5.49 8.23 8.71
CA LYS A 160 -6.67 8.03 7.86
C LYS A 160 -7.55 6.91 8.33
N GLU A 161 -6.96 5.76 8.62
CA GLU A 161 -7.67 4.57 9.06
C GLU A 161 -6.83 3.84 10.10
N ILE A 162 -7.50 3.32 11.14
CA ILE A 162 -6.89 2.47 12.17
C ILE A 162 -7.71 1.19 12.23
N TYR A 163 -7.06 0.06 11.98
CA TYR A 163 -7.67 -1.27 12.04
C TYR A 163 -7.10 -2.02 13.23
N LEU A 164 -7.83 -2.03 14.34
CA LEU A 164 -7.57 -2.94 15.44
C LEU A 164 -7.91 -4.37 14.98
N ILE A 165 -6.96 -5.28 15.13
CA ILE A 165 -7.11 -6.68 14.71
C ILE A 165 -7.07 -7.61 15.90
N LYS A 166 -8.00 -8.57 15.93
CA LYS A 166 -8.08 -9.60 16.97
C LYS A 166 -8.32 -10.96 16.35
N LYS A 167 -7.72 -11.98 16.93
CA LYS A 167 -7.90 -13.38 16.51
C LYS A 167 -8.96 -14.07 17.37
#